data_AF-A0A6F8SNA2-F1
#
_entry.id   AF-A0A6F8SNA2-F1
#
_cell.length_a   1.000
_cell.length_b   1.000
_cell.length_c   1.000
_cell.angle_alpha   90.00
_cell.angle_beta   90.00
_cell.angle_gamma   90.00
#
_symmetry.space_group_name_H-M   'P 1'
#
loop_
_entity.id
_entity.type
_entity.pdbx_description
1 polymer ?
#
loop_
_entity_poly.entity_id
_entity_poly.type
_entity_poly.pdbx_seq_one_letter_code
_entity_poly.pdbx_strand_id
1 'polypeptide(L)'
;MLLYHGSRHGIDGPIAPLSRDRCDFGRGFYLGTEPLQPLTLICDFPDARFYTVELDLDGLDVRELSADATWALVVAYHRGKMEQARGTTLYAETAAALEGADVAIGPIANDRMFVVLDRFFNGDITDVALIKSLSALQLGNQVVALTQAACDAVRIVDERSLSEDERTELIATSEANRAEGVALAERICREHRREGHFFDEILEAGVPLG
;
A
#
# COMPACT_ATOMS: atom_id res chain seq x y z
N MET A 1 -4.81 15.64 -10.94
CA MET A 1 -4.80 15.39 -9.49
C MET A 1 -3.44 15.76 -8.91
N LEU A 2 -3.36 16.46 -7.77
CA LEU A 2 -2.08 16.77 -7.11
C LEU A 2 -1.68 15.63 -6.16
N LEU A 3 -0.42 15.19 -6.24
CA LEU A 3 0.10 14.00 -5.56
C LEU A 3 1.56 14.22 -5.14
N TYR A 4 2.09 13.30 -4.33
CA TYR A 4 3.42 13.42 -3.73
C TYR A 4 4.28 12.18 -3.97
N HIS A 5 5.56 12.37 -4.27
CA HIS A 5 6.53 11.30 -4.42
C HIS A 5 7.79 11.58 -3.60
N GLY A 6 8.29 10.56 -2.90
CA GLY A 6 9.59 10.60 -2.26
C GLY A 6 10.56 9.67 -2.98
N SER A 7 11.66 10.22 -3.49
CA SER A 7 12.78 9.42 -4.02
C SER A 7 13.99 9.50 -3.08
N ARG A 8 14.66 8.36 -2.88
CA ARG A 8 15.88 8.27 -2.06
C ARG A 8 17.10 8.95 -2.68
N HIS A 9 17.11 9.08 -4.01
CA HIS A 9 18.25 9.60 -4.78
C HIS A 9 17.83 10.59 -5.88
N GLY A 10 16.59 11.06 -5.84
CA GLY A 10 15.98 11.81 -6.95
C GLY A 10 15.50 10.92 -8.10
N ILE A 11 14.86 11.55 -9.08
CA ILE A 11 14.42 10.90 -10.31
C ILE A 11 15.48 11.18 -11.38
N ASP A 12 16.03 10.14 -11.98
CA ASP A 12 16.94 10.22 -13.12
C ASP A 12 16.29 9.55 -14.33
N GLY A 13 16.15 10.29 -15.43
CA GLY A 13 15.43 9.86 -16.63
C GLY A 13 13.91 10.05 -16.57
N PRO A 14 13.17 9.45 -17.53
CA PRO A 14 11.71 9.58 -17.59
C PRO A 14 11.03 8.83 -16.44
N ILE A 15 9.87 9.33 -16.01
CA ILE A 15 8.99 8.60 -15.09
C ILE A 15 8.54 7.32 -15.79
N ALA A 16 8.69 6.20 -15.11
CA ALA A 16 8.40 4.88 -15.66
C ALA A 16 7.94 3.92 -14.55
N PRO A 17 7.15 2.88 -14.88
CA PRO A 17 6.62 1.93 -13.90
C PRO A 17 7.68 0.88 -13.51
N LEU A 18 8.84 1.34 -13.04
CA LEU A 18 10.04 0.53 -12.86
C LEU A 18 10.39 0.27 -11.39
N SER A 19 9.43 0.40 -10.47
CA SER A 19 9.66 -0.01 -9.09
C SER A 19 10.08 -1.48 -8.97
N ARG A 20 10.48 -1.85 -7.75
CA ARG A 20 10.73 -3.25 -7.36
C ARG A 20 9.50 -4.12 -7.62
N ASP A 21 9.73 -5.40 -7.85
CA ASP A 21 8.68 -6.36 -8.22
C ASP A 21 7.62 -6.58 -7.13
N ARG A 22 8.02 -6.55 -5.86
CA ARG A 22 7.13 -6.82 -4.71
C ARG A 22 6.71 -5.53 -4.01
N CYS A 23 5.99 -4.68 -4.72
CA CYS A 23 5.27 -3.54 -4.12
C CYS A 23 3.78 -3.86 -3.99
N ASP A 24 3.00 -2.96 -3.37
CA ASP A 24 1.60 -3.21 -2.96
C ASP A 24 0.68 -3.56 -4.12
N PHE A 25 0.89 -2.91 -5.26
CA PHE A 25 0.10 -3.09 -6.49
C PHE A 25 0.98 -3.56 -7.67
N GLY A 26 2.10 -4.22 -7.36
CA GLY A 26 3.08 -4.68 -8.36
C GLY A 26 4.05 -3.59 -8.80
N ARG A 27 4.62 -3.72 -10.01
CA ARG A 27 5.56 -2.70 -10.52
C ARG A 27 4.80 -1.46 -10.96
N GLY A 28 5.29 -0.29 -10.57
CA GLY A 28 4.66 0.98 -10.91
C GLY A 28 5.46 2.18 -10.45
N PHE A 29 4.90 3.36 -10.65
CA PHE A 29 5.38 4.61 -10.07
C PHE A 29 4.43 5.03 -8.95
N TYR A 30 4.94 5.00 -7.72
CA TYR A 30 4.13 5.14 -6.50
C TYR A 30 4.07 6.60 -6.04
N LEU A 31 2.85 7.07 -5.84
CA LEU A 31 2.50 8.40 -5.37
C LEU A 31 1.62 8.30 -4.11
N GLY A 32 1.69 9.30 -3.24
CA GLY A 32 0.80 9.44 -2.09
C GLY A 32 -0.16 10.62 -2.27
N THR A 33 -1.37 10.49 -1.74
CA THR A 33 -2.32 11.61 -1.65
C THR A 33 -1.96 12.61 -0.56
N GLU A 34 -1.19 12.16 0.44
CA GLU A 34 -0.74 12.97 1.58
C GLU A 34 0.79 13.11 1.56
N PRO A 35 1.35 14.30 1.84
CA PRO A 35 2.79 14.54 1.73
C PRO A 35 3.59 13.84 2.83
N LEU A 36 3.00 13.64 4.01
CA LEU A 36 3.70 13.15 5.18
C LEU A 36 4.24 11.72 4.99
N GLN A 37 3.49 10.85 4.32
CA GLN A 37 3.89 9.45 4.15
C GLN A 37 5.11 9.31 3.21
N PRO A 38 5.16 9.91 2.02
CA PRO A 38 6.37 9.85 1.20
C PRO A 38 7.58 10.51 1.87
N LEU A 39 7.36 11.58 2.66
CA LEU A 39 8.42 12.25 3.43
C LEU A 39 9.03 11.34 4.50
N THR A 40 8.22 10.64 5.30
CA THR A 40 8.72 9.71 6.33
C THR A 40 9.42 8.49 5.73
N LEU A 41 9.12 8.13 4.48
CA LEU A 41 9.79 7.02 3.77
C LEU A 41 11.20 7.38 3.27
N ILE A 42 11.51 8.68 3.13
CA ILE A 42 12.79 9.15 2.58
C ILE A 42 13.63 9.97 3.56
N CYS A 43 13.13 10.22 4.78
CA CYS A 43 13.76 11.10 5.76
C CYS A 43 15.17 10.66 6.20
N ASP A 44 15.47 9.36 6.11
CA ASP A 44 16.79 8.80 6.47
C ASP A 44 17.82 8.83 5.32
N PHE A 45 17.44 9.31 4.14
CA PHE A 45 18.33 9.32 2.96
C PHE A 45 18.83 10.74 2.66
N PRO A 46 20.13 11.04 2.84
CA PRO A 46 20.68 12.39 2.66
C PRO A 46 20.40 13.01 1.29
N ASP A 47 20.46 12.20 0.23
CA ASP A 47 20.24 12.62 -1.15
C ASP A 47 18.76 12.58 -1.57
N ALA A 48 17.85 12.39 -0.61
CA ALA A 48 16.42 12.32 -0.88
C ALA A 48 15.87 13.59 -1.51
N ARG A 49 14.93 13.39 -2.43
CA ARG A 49 14.15 14.43 -3.09
C ARG A 49 12.68 14.15 -2.90
N PHE A 50 11.96 15.21 -2.56
CA PHE A 50 10.51 15.20 -2.46
C PHE A 50 9.92 15.96 -3.64
N TYR A 51 8.93 15.36 -4.27
CA TYR A 51 8.28 15.89 -5.46
C TYR A 51 6.80 16.10 -5.20
N THR A 52 6.31 17.26 -5.62
CA THR A 52 4.87 17.47 -5.83
C THR A 52 4.61 17.28 -7.32
N VAL A 53 3.64 16.43 -7.66
CA VAL A 53 3.33 16.08 -9.04
C VAL A 53 1.85 16.27 -9.33
N GLU A 54 1.53 16.53 -10.59
CA GLU A 54 0.20 16.41 -11.13
C GLU A 54 0.09 15.14 -11.97
N LEU A 55 -0.97 14.38 -11.76
CA LEU A 55 -1.34 13.25 -12.62
C LEU A 55 -2.66 13.59 -13.33
N ASP A 56 -2.64 13.56 -14.66
CA ASP A 56 -3.85 13.58 -15.47
C ASP A 56 -4.43 12.16 -15.58
N LEU A 57 -5.72 12.02 -15.31
CA LEU A 57 -6.43 10.73 -15.35
C LEU A 57 -7.28 10.58 -16.61
N ASP A 58 -7.39 11.62 -17.43
CA ASP A 58 -8.24 11.62 -18.61
C ASP A 58 -7.79 10.53 -19.60
N GLY A 59 -8.70 9.58 -19.86
CA GLY A 59 -8.47 8.48 -20.80
C GLY A 59 -7.68 7.28 -20.25
N LEU A 60 -7.38 7.23 -18.95
CA LEU A 60 -6.72 6.09 -18.29
C LEU A 60 -7.75 5.13 -17.65
N ASP A 61 -7.48 3.81 -17.65
CA ASP A 61 -8.26 2.85 -16.83
C ASP A 61 -7.80 2.95 -15.36
N VAL A 62 -8.66 3.55 -14.53
CA VAL A 62 -8.41 3.76 -13.10
C VAL A 62 -9.18 2.73 -12.28
N ARG A 63 -8.46 1.97 -11.44
CA ARG A 63 -9.05 1.03 -10.47
C ARG A 63 -8.86 1.52 -9.06
N GLU A 64 -9.97 1.66 -8.34
CA GLU A 64 -9.99 2.08 -6.95
C GLU A 64 -10.31 0.90 -6.03
N LEU A 65 -9.51 0.72 -4.98
CA LEU A 65 -9.67 -0.28 -3.95
C LEU A 65 -10.01 0.41 -2.63
N SER A 66 -11.01 -0.10 -1.92
CA SER A 66 -11.40 0.37 -0.59
C SER A 66 -10.57 -0.31 0.51
N ALA A 67 -10.58 0.23 1.74
CA ALA A 67 -9.91 -0.39 2.89
C ALA A 67 -10.66 -1.64 3.39
N ASP A 68 -10.75 -2.65 2.54
CA ASP A 68 -11.48 -3.90 2.76
C ASP A 68 -10.58 -5.12 2.53
N ALA A 69 -11.18 -6.30 2.61
CA ALA A 69 -10.48 -7.55 2.42
C ALA A 69 -9.96 -7.73 0.98
N THR A 70 -10.65 -7.19 -0.03
CA THR A 70 -10.20 -7.27 -1.43
C THR A 70 -8.86 -6.56 -1.59
N TRP A 71 -8.76 -5.33 -1.09
CA TRP A 71 -7.49 -4.59 -1.08
C TRP A 71 -6.38 -5.35 -0.34
N ALA A 72 -6.70 -5.91 0.82
CA ALA A 72 -5.74 -6.69 1.61
C ALA A 72 -5.20 -7.89 0.82
N LEU A 73 -6.06 -8.61 0.10
CA LEU A 73 -5.67 -9.70 -0.77
C LEU A 73 -4.82 -9.22 -1.95
N VAL A 74 -5.20 -8.13 -2.62
CA VAL A 74 -4.42 -7.58 -3.75
C VAL A 74 -3.00 -7.24 -3.31
N VAL A 75 -2.85 -6.57 -2.16
CA VAL A 75 -1.55 -6.28 -1.57
C VAL A 75 -0.78 -7.56 -1.28
N ALA A 76 -1.42 -8.55 -0.64
CA ALA A 76 -0.79 -9.82 -0.34
C ALA A 76 -0.36 -10.59 -1.59
N TYR A 77 -1.15 -10.56 -2.65
CA TYR A 77 -0.87 -11.19 -3.94
C TYR A 77 0.40 -10.62 -4.56
N HIS A 78 0.48 -9.29 -4.76
CA HIS A 78 1.65 -8.66 -5.37
C HIS A 78 2.90 -8.74 -4.49
N ARG A 79 2.74 -8.86 -3.17
CA ARG A 79 3.83 -9.11 -2.21
C ARG A 79 4.27 -10.58 -2.17
N GLY A 80 3.55 -11.50 -2.83
CA GLY A 80 3.87 -12.93 -2.90
C GLY A 80 3.48 -13.72 -1.65
N LYS A 81 2.45 -13.27 -0.92
CA LYS A 81 1.97 -13.88 0.34
C LYS A 81 0.78 -14.83 0.14
N MET A 82 0.21 -14.89 -1.06
CA MET A 82 -0.95 -15.74 -1.37
C MET A 82 -0.61 -17.06 -2.08
N GLU A 83 0.66 -17.49 -2.08
CA GLU A 83 1.08 -18.68 -2.83
C GLU A 83 0.37 -19.97 -2.42
N GLN A 84 -0.04 -20.08 -1.15
CA GLN A 84 -0.81 -21.24 -0.65
C GLN A 84 -2.23 -21.34 -1.23
N ALA A 85 -2.79 -20.23 -1.73
CA ALA A 85 -4.10 -20.18 -2.38
C ALA A 85 -4.02 -20.38 -3.90
N ARG A 86 -2.83 -20.62 -4.46
CA ARG A 86 -2.64 -20.80 -5.91
C ARG A 86 -3.55 -21.91 -6.44
N GLY A 87 -4.30 -21.62 -7.49
CA GLY A 87 -5.26 -22.56 -8.11
C GLY A 87 -6.69 -22.48 -7.55
N THR A 88 -6.94 -21.64 -6.55
CA THR A 88 -8.29 -21.33 -6.07
C THR A 88 -8.92 -20.18 -6.87
N THR A 89 -10.26 -20.07 -6.82
CA THR A 89 -11.00 -18.95 -7.40
C THR A 89 -10.56 -17.61 -6.78
N LEU A 90 -10.37 -17.58 -5.46
CA LEU A 90 -9.93 -16.39 -4.72
C LEU A 90 -8.61 -15.83 -5.28
N TYR A 91 -7.64 -16.71 -5.55
CA TYR A 91 -6.35 -16.30 -6.12
C TYR A 91 -6.51 -15.74 -7.53
N ALA A 92 -7.36 -16.34 -8.36
CA ALA A 92 -7.61 -15.87 -9.72
C ALA A 92 -8.32 -14.51 -9.74
N GLU A 93 -9.34 -14.33 -8.90
CA GLU A 93 -10.06 -13.05 -8.75
C GLU A 93 -9.15 -11.95 -8.22
N THR A 94 -8.29 -12.27 -7.25
CA THR A 94 -7.30 -11.32 -6.72
C THR A 94 -6.30 -10.90 -7.80
N ALA A 95 -5.79 -11.85 -8.59
CA ALA A 95 -4.85 -11.58 -9.66
C ALA A 95 -5.47 -10.69 -10.77
N ALA A 96 -6.77 -10.86 -11.05
CA ALA A 96 -7.50 -10.10 -12.05
C ALA A 96 -7.91 -8.70 -11.59
N ALA A 97 -7.84 -8.39 -10.28
CA ALA A 97 -8.38 -7.16 -9.71
C ALA A 97 -7.79 -5.87 -10.33
N LEU A 98 -6.50 -5.90 -10.68
CA LEU A 98 -5.78 -4.78 -11.31
C LEU A 98 -5.34 -5.10 -12.75
N GLU A 99 -5.83 -6.19 -13.33
CA GLU A 99 -5.46 -6.58 -14.69
C GLU A 99 -5.95 -5.53 -15.70
N GLY A 100 -5.04 -5.04 -16.53
CA GLY A 100 -5.32 -4.03 -17.55
C GLY A 100 -5.45 -2.60 -17.04
N ALA A 101 -5.33 -2.35 -15.74
CA ALA A 101 -5.39 -1.01 -15.18
C ALA A 101 -4.15 -0.17 -15.55
N ASP A 102 -4.36 1.10 -15.88
CA ASP A 102 -3.30 2.09 -16.05
C ASP A 102 -2.89 2.69 -14.70
N VAL A 103 -3.88 2.92 -13.83
CA VAL A 103 -3.70 3.51 -12.51
C VAL A 103 -4.45 2.68 -11.47
N ALA A 104 -3.78 2.37 -10.36
CA ALA A 104 -4.42 1.79 -9.17
C ALA A 104 -4.40 2.79 -8.01
N ILE A 105 -5.55 2.97 -7.36
CA ILE A 105 -5.71 3.83 -6.19
C ILE A 105 -6.21 2.97 -5.04
N GLY A 106 -5.61 3.11 -3.87
CA GLY A 106 -6.13 2.45 -2.68
C GLY A 106 -5.36 2.81 -1.42
N PRO A 107 -5.72 2.27 -0.26
CA PRO A 107 -5.03 2.56 0.99
C PRO A 107 -3.54 2.23 0.93
N ILE A 108 -2.74 3.04 1.62
CA ILE A 108 -1.30 2.82 1.78
C ILE A 108 -1.03 1.59 2.63
N ALA A 109 -0.19 0.65 2.16
CA ALA A 109 0.34 -0.41 3.01
C ALA A 109 1.64 -0.06 3.72
N ASN A 110 1.62 -0.04 5.07
CA ASN A 110 2.83 0.13 5.87
C ASN A 110 3.37 -1.21 6.37
N ASP A 111 4.59 -1.16 6.93
CA ASP A 111 5.25 -2.34 7.51
C ASP A 111 4.39 -3.09 8.51
N ARG A 112 3.52 -2.37 9.24
CA ARG A 112 2.62 -2.98 10.21
C ARG A 112 1.53 -3.82 9.55
N MET A 113 0.98 -3.39 8.43
CA MET A 113 -0.04 -4.16 7.74
C MET A 113 0.51 -5.46 7.18
N PHE A 114 1.80 -5.54 6.81
CA PHE A 114 2.43 -6.82 6.47
C PHE A 114 2.44 -7.81 7.64
N VAL A 115 2.65 -7.33 8.88
CA VAL A 115 2.58 -8.21 10.06
C VAL A 115 1.16 -8.74 10.29
N VAL A 116 0.14 -7.89 10.10
CA VAL A 116 -1.26 -8.31 10.27
C VAL A 116 -1.68 -9.28 9.15
N LEU A 117 -1.30 -8.99 7.90
CA LEU A 117 -1.50 -9.88 6.75
C LEU A 117 -0.83 -11.24 6.97
N ASP A 118 0.46 -11.26 7.35
CA ASP A 118 1.19 -12.51 7.61
C ASP A 118 0.51 -13.35 8.69
N ARG A 119 0.03 -12.71 9.77
CA ARG A 119 -0.74 -13.39 10.82
C ARG A 119 -2.05 -13.97 10.30
N PHE A 120 -2.76 -13.27 9.41
CA PHE A 120 -3.99 -13.77 8.82
C PHE A 120 -3.73 -15.00 7.95
N PHE A 121 -2.77 -14.92 7.02
CA PHE A 121 -2.42 -16.03 6.14
C PHE A 121 -1.84 -17.25 6.88
N ASN A 122 -1.19 -17.04 8.03
CA ASN A 122 -0.71 -18.11 8.89
C ASN A 122 -1.79 -18.73 9.80
N GLY A 123 -3.01 -18.19 9.80
CA GLY A 123 -4.09 -18.67 10.69
C GLY A 123 -4.00 -18.18 12.13
N ASP A 124 -3.23 -17.11 12.40
CA ASP A 124 -3.09 -16.53 13.75
C ASP A 124 -4.23 -15.56 14.10
N ILE A 125 -4.89 -14.98 13.08
CA ILE A 125 -6.03 -14.07 13.22
C ILE A 125 -7.07 -14.37 12.15
N THR A 126 -8.29 -13.90 12.39
CA THR A 126 -9.44 -14.02 11.48
C THR A 126 -9.55 -12.83 10.52
N ASP A 127 -10.39 -12.96 9.51
CA ASP A 127 -10.75 -11.91 8.56
C ASP A 127 -11.34 -10.66 9.25
N VAL A 128 -12.19 -10.82 10.26
CA VAL A 128 -12.74 -9.68 11.03
C VAL A 128 -11.63 -8.92 11.75
N ALA A 129 -10.69 -9.63 12.40
CA ALA A 129 -9.55 -9.00 13.06
C ALA A 129 -8.62 -8.30 12.06
N LEU A 130 -8.45 -8.88 10.87
CA LEU A 130 -7.73 -8.26 9.76
C LEU A 130 -8.40 -6.94 9.36
N ILE A 131 -9.66 -6.95 8.92
CA ILE A 131 -10.38 -5.78 8.39
C ILE A 131 -10.41 -4.63 9.39
N LYS A 132 -10.68 -4.93 10.66
CA LYS A 132 -10.68 -3.92 11.73
C LYS A 132 -9.30 -3.33 11.97
N SER A 133 -8.25 -4.16 11.91
CA SER A 133 -6.87 -3.68 12.05
C SER A 133 -6.47 -2.77 10.89
N LEU A 134 -6.85 -3.13 9.66
CA LEU A 134 -6.58 -2.34 8.46
C LEU A 134 -7.35 -1.01 8.48
N SER A 135 -8.65 -1.06 8.82
CA SER A 135 -9.52 0.12 8.94
C SER A 135 -9.03 1.14 9.97
N ALA A 136 -8.35 0.67 11.03
CA ALA A 136 -7.92 1.54 12.12
C ALA A 136 -6.61 2.29 11.84
N LEU A 137 -5.83 1.88 10.83
CA LEU A 137 -4.52 2.45 10.55
C LEU A 137 -4.55 3.72 9.67
N GLN A 138 -5.63 3.93 8.89
CA GLN A 138 -5.95 5.13 8.09
C GLN A 138 -4.76 6.03 7.66
N LEU A 139 -3.90 5.52 6.77
CA LEU A 139 -2.67 6.21 6.35
C LEU A 139 -2.83 7.08 5.08
N GLY A 140 -4.06 7.26 4.62
CA GLY A 140 -4.36 7.85 3.32
C GLY A 140 -4.22 6.83 2.17
N ASN A 141 -4.31 7.34 0.94
CA ASN A 141 -4.26 6.53 -0.26
C ASN A 141 -2.93 6.69 -1.00
N GLN A 142 -2.52 5.59 -1.63
CA GLN A 142 -1.51 5.55 -2.67
C GLN A 142 -2.19 5.58 -4.03
N VAL A 143 -1.55 6.25 -4.97
CA VAL A 143 -1.91 6.28 -6.39
C VAL A 143 -0.71 5.74 -7.15
N VAL A 144 -0.91 4.70 -7.94
CA VAL A 144 0.16 3.97 -8.59
C VAL A 144 -0.07 3.97 -10.08
N ALA A 145 0.85 4.60 -10.83
CA ALA A 145 0.88 4.48 -12.28
C ALA A 145 1.53 3.13 -12.66
N LEU A 146 0.72 2.22 -13.22
CA LEU A 146 1.11 0.84 -13.53
C LEU A 146 1.65 0.71 -14.95
N THR A 147 1.21 1.57 -15.87
CA THR A 147 1.62 1.57 -17.28
C THR A 147 2.49 2.77 -17.61
N GLN A 148 3.17 2.69 -18.75
CA GLN A 148 3.93 3.83 -19.27
C GLN A 148 3.00 4.99 -19.64
N ALA A 149 1.79 4.70 -20.15
CA ALA A 149 0.79 5.73 -20.47
C ALA A 149 0.40 6.56 -19.23
N ALA A 150 0.17 5.90 -18.09
CA ALA A 150 -0.07 6.60 -16.83
C ALA A 150 1.16 7.40 -16.34
N CYS A 151 2.37 6.87 -16.53
CA CYS A 151 3.59 7.58 -16.16
C CYS A 151 3.83 8.83 -17.02
N ASP A 152 3.54 8.76 -18.32
CA ASP A 152 3.65 9.88 -19.26
C ASP A 152 2.65 11.01 -18.94
N ALA A 153 1.55 10.69 -18.25
CA ALA A 153 0.57 11.65 -17.74
C ALA A 153 0.98 12.31 -16.40
N VAL A 154 2.12 11.94 -15.82
CA VAL A 154 2.66 12.56 -14.60
C VAL A 154 3.55 13.76 -14.94
N ARG A 155 3.28 14.90 -14.31
CA ARG A 155 4.07 16.13 -14.43
C ARG A 155 4.58 16.56 -13.07
N ILE A 156 5.90 16.74 -12.95
CA ILE A 156 6.50 17.34 -11.75
C ILE A 156 6.15 18.83 -11.70
N VAL A 157 5.58 19.27 -10.59
CA VAL A 157 5.21 20.66 -10.31
C VAL A 157 6.27 21.34 -9.45
N ASP A 158 6.78 20.62 -8.46
CA ASP A 158 7.79 21.10 -7.52
C ASP A 158 8.76 19.98 -7.13
N GLU A 159 10.01 20.34 -6.87
CA GLU A 159 11.05 19.47 -6.34
C GLU A 159 11.79 20.19 -5.23
N ARG A 160 11.98 19.51 -4.10
CA ARG A 160 12.79 20.03 -2.99
C ARG A 160 13.61 18.96 -2.29
N SER A 161 14.71 19.39 -1.69
CA SER A 161 15.44 18.62 -0.68
C SER A 161 14.82 18.79 0.70
N LEU A 162 15.09 17.84 1.61
CA LEU A 162 14.72 17.92 3.01
C LEU A 162 15.87 18.55 3.81
N SER A 163 15.56 19.50 4.70
CA SER A 163 16.54 20.07 5.63
C SER A 163 16.87 19.10 6.77
N GLU A 164 17.99 19.30 7.48
CA GLU A 164 18.35 18.47 8.64
C GLU A 164 17.32 18.56 9.78
N ASP A 165 16.78 19.75 10.02
CA ASP A 165 15.72 19.96 11.02
C ASP A 165 14.44 19.20 10.63
N GLU A 166 14.00 19.32 9.37
CA GLU A 166 12.82 18.61 8.86
C GLU A 166 13.01 17.08 8.96
N ARG A 167 14.20 16.57 8.64
CA ARG A 167 14.51 15.14 8.77
C ARG A 167 14.37 14.68 10.20
N THR A 168 14.90 15.44 11.15
CA THR A 168 14.82 15.10 12.58
C THR A 168 13.37 14.99 13.05
N GLU A 169 12.52 15.93 12.64
CA GLU A 169 11.08 15.92 12.95
C GLU A 169 10.36 14.73 12.29
N LEU A 170 10.66 14.45 11.02
CA LEU A 170 10.06 13.34 10.28
C LEU A 170 10.46 11.97 10.84
N ILE A 171 11.71 11.80 11.29
CA ILE A 171 12.17 10.58 11.94
C ILE A 171 11.38 10.35 13.24
N ALA A 172 11.29 11.36 14.10
CA ALA A 172 10.52 11.27 15.34
C ALA A 172 9.04 10.95 15.08
N THR A 173 8.45 11.57 14.04
CA THR A 173 7.06 11.32 13.60
C THR A 173 6.88 9.88 13.11
N SER A 174 7.81 9.39 12.29
CA SER A 174 7.81 8.02 11.76
C SER A 174 7.87 6.99 12.89
N GLU A 175 8.75 7.19 13.87
CA GLU A 175 8.88 6.30 15.03
C GLU A 175 7.63 6.29 15.92
N ALA A 176 7.06 7.46 16.20
CA ALA A 176 5.84 7.60 16.99
C ALA A 176 4.65 6.89 16.31
N ASN A 177 4.44 7.15 15.01
CA ASN A 177 3.38 6.52 14.23
C ASN A 177 3.52 4.99 14.20
N ARG A 178 4.77 4.50 14.08
CA ARG A 178 5.05 3.07 14.12
C ARG A 178 4.69 2.46 15.48
N ALA A 179 5.05 3.10 16.59
CA ALA A 179 4.76 2.61 17.93
C ALA A 179 3.24 2.57 18.23
N GLU A 180 2.53 3.63 17.87
CA GLU A 180 1.07 3.72 18.06
C GLU A 180 0.32 2.67 17.22
N GLY A 181 0.68 2.54 15.94
CA GLY A 181 0.08 1.55 15.05
C GLY A 181 0.29 0.10 15.50
N VAL A 182 1.45 -0.22 16.10
CA VAL A 182 1.71 -1.55 16.68
C VAL A 182 0.75 -1.82 17.83
N ALA A 183 0.68 -0.90 18.81
CA ALA A 183 -0.17 -1.05 19.99
C ALA A 183 -1.66 -1.15 19.64
N LEU A 184 -2.11 -0.37 18.65
CA LEU A 184 -3.48 -0.40 18.16
C LEU A 184 -3.84 -1.74 17.52
N ALA A 185 -3.02 -2.23 16.59
CA ALA A 185 -3.25 -3.51 15.93
C ALA A 185 -3.20 -4.68 16.91
N GLU A 186 -2.28 -4.68 17.88
CA GLU A 186 -2.24 -5.75 18.90
C GLU A 186 -3.51 -5.81 19.75
N ARG A 187 -4.04 -4.65 20.10
CA ARG A 187 -5.30 -4.52 20.84
C ARG A 187 -6.47 -5.04 20.01
N ILE A 188 -6.62 -4.61 18.77
CA ILE A 188 -7.71 -5.04 17.87
C ILE A 188 -7.65 -6.56 17.64
N CYS A 189 -6.47 -7.10 17.32
CA CYS A 189 -6.31 -8.54 17.14
C CYS A 189 -6.66 -9.31 18.43
N ARG A 190 -6.39 -8.76 19.62
CA ARG A 190 -6.73 -9.40 20.90
C ARG A 190 -8.22 -9.35 21.19
N GLU A 191 -8.87 -8.24 20.88
CA GLU A 191 -10.31 -8.01 21.07
C GLU A 191 -11.14 -8.90 20.16
N HIS A 192 -10.74 -9.03 18.89
CA HIS A 192 -11.52 -9.74 17.85
C HIS A 192 -10.99 -11.14 17.49
N ARG A 193 -10.08 -11.73 18.29
CA ARG A 193 -9.43 -13.04 18.03
C ARG A 193 -10.36 -14.26 17.90
N ARG A 194 -11.67 -14.11 18.14
CA ARG A 194 -12.68 -15.20 18.10
C ARG A 194 -13.88 -14.85 17.20
N GLU A 195 -13.75 -13.81 16.40
CA GLU A 195 -14.80 -13.34 15.50
C GLU A 195 -14.37 -13.59 14.06
N GLY A 196 -15.26 -14.07 13.20
CA GLY A 196 -14.94 -14.34 11.79
C GLY A 196 -14.27 -15.69 11.55
N HIS A 197 -13.59 -15.80 10.43
CA HIS A 197 -12.99 -17.03 9.92
C HIS A 197 -11.48 -16.89 9.69
N PHE A 198 -10.76 -17.99 9.90
CA PHE A 198 -9.35 -18.09 9.53
C PHE A 198 -9.21 -18.26 8.01
N PHE A 199 -8.02 -17.99 7.50
CA PHE A 199 -7.78 -18.01 6.06
C PHE A 199 -8.00 -19.40 5.43
N ASP A 200 -7.57 -20.46 6.10
CA ASP A 200 -7.80 -21.84 5.69
C ASP A 200 -9.29 -22.20 5.66
N GLU A 201 -10.05 -21.79 6.68
CA GLU A 201 -11.51 -21.97 6.72
C GLU A 201 -12.21 -21.28 5.54
N ILE A 202 -11.73 -20.09 5.16
CA ILE A 202 -12.24 -19.34 4.00
C ILE A 202 -11.96 -20.08 2.69
N LEU A 203 -10.76 -20.63 2.54
CA LEU A 203 -10.38 -21.41 1.35
C LEU A 203 -11.19 -22.71 1.23
N GLU A 204 -11.43 -23.41 2.35
CA GLU A 204 -12.16 -24.68 2.35
C GLU A 204 -13.66 -24.49 2.12
N ALA A 205 -14.26 -23.49 2.76
CA ALA A 205 -15.70 -23.27 2.71
C ALA A 205 -16.15 -22.42 1.51
N GLY A 206 -15.22 -21.77 0.79
CA GLY A 206 -15.54 -20.83 -0.29
C GLY A 206 -16.38 -19.65 0.18
N VAL A 207 -16.26 -19.29 1.46
CA VAL A 207 -17.02 -18.20 2.08
C VAL A 207 -16.38 -16.88 1.64
N PRO A 208 -17.17 -15.86 1.25
CA PRO A 208 -16.63 -14.54 0.94
C PRO A 208 -15.88 -13.96 2.16
N LEU A 209 -14.80 -13.21 1.92
CA LEU A 209 -14.22 -12.38 2.96
C LEU A 209 -15.25 -11.31 3.40
N GLY A 210 -15.42 -11.18 4.72
CA GLY A 210 -16.41 -10.29 5.33
C GLY A 210 -16.23 -8.80 5.07
#